data_AF-A0A246TZE0-F1
#
_entry.id   AF-A0A246TZE0-F1
#
_cell.length_a   1.000
_cell.length_b   1.000
_cell.length_c   1.000
_cell.angle_alpha   90.00
_cell.angle_beta   90.00
_cell.angle_gamma   90.00
#
_symmetry.space_group_name_H-M   'P 1'
#
loop_
_entity.id
_entity.type
_entity.pdbx_description
1 polymer ?
#
loop_
_entity_poly.entity_id
_entity_poly.type
_entity_poly.pdbx_seq_one_letter_code
_entity_poly.pdbx_strand_id
1 'polypeptide(L)'
;MSRLDSFIRRLAAQRDILNAIVELVNGTEGPVLEFGLGNGRTYDHLRELFPERRIIAFDREVRSYSSSTPPAENMVTGDIRTSGQAFVGIGAALAHADIGTGHDDIDAVTLTWLPQLMAGVLVKDGIAVSGLPLDRPELAPLALPAGVKEGRYYLYRRR
;
A
#
# COMPACT_ATOMS: atom_id res chain seq x y z
N MET A 1 0.47 22.75 -12.54
CA MET A 1 0.16 21.36 -12.95
C MET A 1 -1.31 21.12 -12.67
N SER A 2 -2.07 20.56 -13.60
CA SER A 2 -3.50 20.31 -13.37
C SER A 2 -3.72 19.17 -12.36
N ARG A 3 -4.95 19.05 -11.82
CA ARG A 3 -5.33 17.89 -11.01
C ARG A 3 -5.21 16.58 -11.79
N LEU A 4 -5.48 16.61 -13.10
CA LEU A 4 -5.35 15.46 -13.99
C LEU A 4 -3.89 15.02 -14.14
N ASP A 5 -2.98 15.95 -14.41
CA ASP A 5 -1.54 15.65 -14.50
C ASP A 5 -1.01 15.07 -13.18
N SER A 6 -1.46 15.62 -12.05
CA SER A 6 -1.08 15.12 -10.73
C SER A 6 -1.61 13.71 -10.49
N PHE A 7 -2.83 13.41 -10.93
CA PHE A 7 -3.43 12.09 -10.83
C PHE A 7 -2.68 11.06 -11.69
N ILE A 8 -2.38 11.40 -12.95
CA ILE A 8 -1.59 10.54 -13.86
C ILE A 8 -0.23 10.21 -13.25
N ARG A 9 0.47 11.22 -12.71
CA ARG A 9 1.78 11.01 -12.07
C ARG A 9 1.69 10.10 -10.85
N ARG A 10 0.63 10.21 -10.05
CA ARG A 10 0.43 9.34 -8.87
C ARG A 10 0.19 7.89 -9.28
N LEU A 11 -0.63 7.65 -10.31
CA LEU A 11 -0.86 6.30 -10.82
C LEU A 11 0.39 5.70 -11.48
N ALA A 12 1.13 6.49 -12.26
CA ALA A 12 2.39 6.05 -12.85
C ALA A 12 3.42 5.69 -11.77
N ALA A 13 3.55 6.52 -10.73
CA ALA A 13 4.43 6.25 -9.60
C ALA A 13 4.10 4.93 -8.88
N GLN A 14 2.81 4.64 -8.65
CA GLN A 14 2.37 3.37 -8.07
C GLN A 14 2.85 2.18 -8.89
N ARG A 15 2.52 2.17 -10.19
CA ARG A 15 2.92 1.09 -11.10
C ARG A 15 4.44 0.93 -11.13
N ASP A 16 5.16 2.03 -11.30
CA ASP A 16 6.61 1.99 -11.49
C ASP A 16 7.34 1.53 -10.21
N ILE A 17 6.86 1.93 -9.03
CA ILE A 17 7.37 1.41 -7.75
C ILE A 17 7.04 -0.08 -7.60
N LEU A 18 5.78 -0.47 -7.79
CA LEU A 18 5.37 -1.87 -7.62
C LEU A 18 6.14 -2.81 -8.56
N ASN A 19 6.36 -2.40 -9.81
CA ASN A 19 7.19 -3.14 -10.77
C ASN A 19 8.65 -3.25 -10.32
N ALA A 20 9.20 -2.19 -9.71
CA ALA A 20 10.60 -2.16 -9.30
C ALA A 20 10.90 -3.02 -8.06
N ILE A 21 9.89 -3.35 -7.25
CA ILE A 21 10.09 -4.07 -5.98
C ILE A 21 9.77 -5.56 -6.05
N VAL A 22 9.41 -6.11 -7.22
CA VAL A 22 8.99 -7.51 -7.37
C VAL A 22 10.00 -8.47 -6.76
N GLU A 23 11.28 -8.33 -7.10
CA GLU A 23 12.34 -9.20 -6.56
C GLU A 23 12.55 -9.04 -5.05
N LEU A 24 12.38 -7.82 -4.52
CA LEU A 24 12.49 -7.57 -3.08
C LEU A 24 11.36 -8.26 -2.31
N VAL A 25 10.14 -8.16 -2.83
CA VAL A 25 8.96 -8.80 -2.25
C VAL A 25 9.07 -10.32 -2.40
N ASN A 26 9.55 -10.82 -3.55
CA ASN A 26 9.76 -12.25 -3.79
C ASN A 26 10.79 -12.88 -2.84
N GLY A 27 11.81 -12.13 -2.44
CA GLY A 27 12.78 -12.57 -1.43
C GLY A 27 12.26 -12.66 0.01
N THR A 28 11.02 -12.24 0.26
CA THR A 28 10.41 -12.22 1.60
C THR A 28 9.11 -13.03 1.60
N GLU A 29 8.94 -13.92 2.58
CA GLU A 29 7.69 -14.66 2.76
C GLU A 29 6.58 -13.79 3.33
N GLY A 30 5.33 -14.17 3.08
CA GLY A 30 4.15 -13.52 3.65
C GLY A 30 3.20 -12.90 2.63
N PRO A 31 1.99 -12.54 3.06
CA PRO A 31 0.95 -11.99 2.19
C PRO A 31 1.28 -10.56 1.74
N VAL A 32 0.49 -10.08 0.79
CA VAL A 32 0.41 -8.67 0.39
C VAL A 32 -0.83 -8.06 1.04
N LEU A 33 -0.70 -6.87 1.64
CA LEU A 33 -1.82 -6.08 2.13
C LEU A 33 -2.01 -4.83 1.26
N GLU A 34 -3.24 -4.59 0.81
CA GLU A 34 -3.66 -3.41 0.05
C GLU A 34 -4.62 -2.58 0.92
N PHE A 35 -4.16 -1.44 1.44
CA PHE A 35 -5.00 -0.52 2.20
C PHE A 35 -5.60 0.53 1.26
N GLY A 36 -6.92 0.45 1.06
CA GLY A 36 -7.69 1.30 0.15
C GLY A 36 -7.87 0.66 -1.22
N LEU A 37 -8.87 -0.21 -1.38
CA LEU A 37 -9.17 -0.88 -2.64
C LEU A 37 -9.66 0.11 -3.72
N GLY A 38 -10.55 1.03 -3.37
CA GLY A 38 -11.19 1.96 -4.30
C GLY A 38 -11.82 1.24 -5.51
N ASN A 39 -11.36 1.59 -6.72
CA ASN A 39 -11.81 0.93 -7.95
C ASN A 39 -11.13 -0.43 -8.20
N GLY A 40 -10.04 -0.75 -7.48
CA GLY A 40 -9.33 -2.02 -7.58
C GLY A 40 -8.15 -2.05 -8.56
N ARG A 41 -7.76 -0.92 -9.17
CA ARG A 41 -6.69 -0.91 -10.20
C ARG A 41 -5.34 -1.39 -9.68
N THR A 42 -4.94 -0.93 -8.49
CA THR A 42 -3.66 -1.31 -7.90
C THR A 42 -3.70 -2.73 -7.37
N TYR A 43 -4.81 -3.15 -6.78
CA TYR A 43 -5.06 -4.57 -6.44
C TYR A 43 -4.97 -5.50 -7.66
N ASP A 44 -5.58 -5.12 -8.79
CA ASP A 44 -5.51 -5.86 -10.05
C ASP A 44 -4.05 -6.01 -10.52
N HIS A 45 -3.29 -4.93 -10.49
CA HIS A 45 -1.87 -4.91 -10.83
C HIS A 45 -1.03 -5.79 -9.87
N LEU A 46 -1.33 -5.75 -8.57
CA LEU A 46 -0.66 -6.61 -7.58
C LEU A 46 -0.92 -8.10 -7.83
N ARG A 47 -2.12 -8.47 -8.30
CA ARG A 47 -2.42 -9.86 -8.70
C ARG A 47 -1.59 -10.32 -9.90
N GLU A 48 -1.33 -9.43 -10.87
CA GLU A 48 -0.47 -9.74 -12.00
C GLU A 48 0.98 -9.94 -11.57
N LEU A 49 1.48 -9.09 -10.66
CA LEU A 49 2.86 -9.16 -10.16
C LEU A 49 3.10 -10.36 -9.23
N PHE A 50 2.09 -10.75 -8.45
CA PHE A 50 2.21 -11.76 -7.41
C PHE A 50 1.09 -12.83 -7.48
N PRO A 51 0.99 -13.60 -8.57
CA PRO A 51 -0.16 -14.49 -8.83
C PRO A 51 -0.36 -15.57 -7.77
N GLU A 52 0.72 -16.05 -7.14
CA GLU A 52 0.69 -17.12 -6.14
C GLU A 52 0.59 -16.59 -4.70
N ARG A 53 0.61 -15.26 -4.49
CA ARG A 53 0.56 -14.68 -3.14
C ARG A 53 -0.87 -14.35 -2.74
N ARG A 54 -1.19 -14.63 -1.48
CA ARG A 54 -2.42 -14.12 -0.87
C ARG A 54 -2.35 -12.59 -0.79
N ILE A 55 -3.32 -11.91 -1.37
CA ILE A 55 -3.49 -10.46 -1.31
C ILE A 55 -4.75 -10.15 -0.51
N ILE A 56 -4.64 -9.38 0.56
CA ILE A 56 -5.76 -8.99 1.41
C ILE A 56 -6.00 -7.48 1.22
N ALA A 57 -7.17 -7.12 0.71
CA ALA A 57 -7.54 -5.73 0.49
C ALA A 57 -8.45 -5.21 1.59
N PHE A 58 -8.25 -3.94 1.95
CA PHE A 58 -9.03 -3.23 2.96
C PHE A 58 -9.71 -2.03 2.31
N ASP A 59 -10.98 -1.83 2.63
CA ASP A 59 -11.68 -0.60 2.29
C ASP A 59 -12.84 -0.39 3.26
N ARG A 60 -13.40 0.82 3.30
CA ARG A 60 -14.65 1.06 4.03
C ARG A 60 -15.80 0.27 3.41
N GLU A 61 -15.85 0.24 2.09
CA GLU A 61 -16.91 -0.40 1.31
C GLU A 61 -16.34 -0.98 0.01
N VAL A 62 -16.95 -2.05 -0.50
CA VAL A 62 -16.57 -2.62 -1.81
C VAL A 62 -17.18 -1.77 -2.93
N ARG A 63 -16.34 -1.06 -3.66
CA ARG A 63 -16.72 -0.26 -4.86
C ARG A 63 -15.80 -0.55 -6.05
N SER A 64 -15.08 -1.67 -6.00
CA SER A 64 -14.18 -2.12 -7.05
C SER A 64 -14.93 -2.50 -8.31
N TYR A 65 -14.23 -2.45 -9.44
CA TYR A 65 -14.69 -3.09 -10.65
C TYR A 65 -14.78 -4.61 -10.42
N SER A 66 -15.79 -5.27 -11.01
CA SER A 66 -16.14 -6.65 -10.65
C SER A 66 -14.99 -7.65 -10.82
N SER A 67 -14.14 -7.48 -11.85
CA SER A 67 -12.97 -8.36 -12.05
C SER A 67 -11.84 -8.11 -11.05
N SER A 68 -11.83 -6.94 -10.41
CA SER A 68 -10.80 -6.52 -9.45
C SER A 68 -11.32 -6.53 -8.00
N THR A 69 -12.45 -7.18 -7.75
CA THR A 69 -12.96 -7.42 -6.39
C THR A 69 -12.27 -8.67 -5.80
N PRO A 70 -11.64 -8.59 -4.62
CA PRO A 70 -11.07 -9.75 -3.95
C PRO A 70 -12.16 -10.78 -3.55
N PRO A 71 -11.79 -12.07 -3.41
CA PRO A 71 -12.69 -13.04 -2.78
C PRO A 71 -12.96 -12.65 -1.33
N ALA A 72 -14.09 -13.10 -0.77
CA ALA A 72 -14.61 -12.60 0.51
C ALA A 72 -13.62 -12.78 1.68
N GLU A 73 -12.87 -13.89 1.71
CA GLU A 73 -11.85 -14.19 2.71
C GLU A 73 -10.60 -13.28 2.66
N ASN A 74 -10.49 -12.49 1.58
CA ASN A 74 -9.39 -11.56 1.31
C ASN A 74 -9.88 -10.11 1.18
N MET A 75 -11.15 -9.84 1.45
CA MET A 75 -11.72 -8.50 1.49
C MET A 75 -12.10 -8.17 2.93
N VAL A 76 -11.50 -7.12 3.49
CA VAL A 76 -11.80 -6.62 4.82
C VAL A 76 -12.52 -5.27 4.69
N THR A 77 -13.77 -5.23 5.12
CA THR A 77 -14.57 -4.00 5.12
C THR A 77 -14.57 -3.30 6.48
N GLY A 78 -14.63 -1.98 6.48
CA GLY A 78 -14.74 -1.15 7.68
C GLY A 78 -13.66 -0.07 7.77
N ASP A 79 -13.56 0.58 8.94
CA ASP A 79 -12.51 1.57 9.16
C ASP A 79 -11.14 0.89 9.23
N ILE A 80 -10.29 1.14 8.23
CA ILE A 80 -8.93 0.61 8.08
C ILE A 80 -8.11 0.81 9.36
N ARG A 81 -8.29 1.94 10.06
CA ARG A 81 -7.60 2.22 11.32
C ARG A 81 -7.85 1.12 12.36
N THR A 82 -9.07 0.60 12.38
CA THR A 82 -9.53 -0.41 13.34
C THR A 82 -9.34 -1.82 12.78
N SER A 83 -9.81 -2.08 11.55
CA SER A 83 -9.78 -3.41 10.95
C SER A 83 -8.36 -3.88 10.65
N GLY A 84 -7.45 -2.98 10.29
CA GLY A 84 -6.04 -3.30 10.07
C GLY A 84 -5.31 -3.76 11.34
N GLN A 85 -5.75 -3.35 12.54
CA GLN A 85 -5.09 -3.76 13.79
C GLN A 85 -5.15 -5.26 14.02
N ALA A 86 -6.21 -5.93 13.54
CA ALA A 86 -6.35 -7.38 13.63
C ALA A 86 -5.28 -8.15 12.83
N PHE A 87 -4.54 -7.46 11.95
CA PHE A 87 -3.51 -8.03 11.08
C PHE A 87 -2.09 -7.67 11.53
N VAL A 88 -1.94 -6.93 12.64
CA VAL A 88 -0.60 -6.68 13.22
C VAL A 88 0.03 -8.01 13.62
N GLY A 89 1.27 -8.24 13.20
CA GLY A 89 1.98 -9.51 13.38
C GLY A 89 1.69 -10.57 12.32
N ILE A 90 0.89 -10.29 11.27
CA ILE A 90 0.66 -11.24 10.18
C ILE A 90 1.94 -11.59 9.40
N GLY A 91 2.95 -10.71 9.43
CA GLY A 91 4.20 -10.90 8.72
C GLY A 91 4.04 -10.73 7.21
N ALA A 92 3.42 -9.63 6.78
CA ALA A 92 3.26 -9.31 5.36
C ALA A 92 4.61 -8.99 4.70
N ALA A 93 4.82 -9.52 3.48
CA ALA A 93 5.99 -9.21 2.66
C ALA A 93 5.87 -7.83 2.01
N LEU A 94 4.64 -7.40 1.72
CA LEU A 94 4.31 -6.11 1.15
C LEU A 94 3.08 -5.53 1.83
N ALA A 95 3.15 -4.26 2.20
CA ALA A 95 2.00 -3.45 2.57
C ALA A 95 1.98 -2.21 1.66
N HIS A 96 0.89 -2.01 0.93
CA HIS A 96 0.65 -0.85 0.09
C HIS A 96 -0.52 -0.03 0.65
N ALA A 97 -0.40 1.30 0.61
CA ALA A 97 -1.45 2.22 1.04
C ALA A 97 -1.52 3.48 0.17
N ASP A 98 -2.58 3.62 -0.62
CA ASP A 98 -2.89 4.80 -1.45
C ASP A 98 -4.11 5.59 -0.93
N ILE A 99 -4.19 5.74 0.40
CA ILE A 99 -5.35 6.37 1.07
C ILE A 99 -5.20 7.88 1.31
N GLY A 100 -4.12 8.48 0.80
CA GLY A 100 -3.91 9.93 0.86
C GLY A 100 -4.98 10.67 0.06
N THR A 101 -5.62 11.65 0.67
CA THR A 101 -6.73 12.40 0.09
C THR A 101 -6.27 13.68 -0.61
N GLY A 102 -5.07 14.17 -0.29
CA GLY A 102 -4.56 15.46 -0.75
C GLY A 102 -5.16 16.66 -0.02
N HIS A 103 -5.86 16.43 1.09
CA HIS A 103 -6.30 17.45 2.03
C HIS A 103 -5.49 17.29 3.32
N ASP A 104 -4.73 18.33 3.67
CA ASP A 104 -3.73 18.25 4.74
C ASP A 104 -4.33 17.88 6.11
N ASP A 105 -5.55 18.34 6.40
CA ASP A 105 -6.27 18.05 7.64
C ASP A 105 -6.70 16.58 7.75
N ILE A 106 -7.22 16.00 6.66
CA ILE A 106 -7.63 14.60 6.61
C ILE A 106 -6.40 13.67 6.62
N ASP A 107 -5.36 14.06 5.87
CA ASP A 107 -4.13 13.29 5.77
C ASP A 107 -3.35 13.33 7.11
N ALA A 108 -3.39 14.45 7.84
CA ALA A 108 -2.83 14.54 9.19
C ALA A 108 -3.48 13.54 10.17
N VAL A 109 -4.80 13.34 10.10
CA VAL A 109 -5.48 12.32 10.92
C VAL A 109 -5.01 10.91 10.53
N THR A 110 -4.86 10.65 9.23
CA THR A 110 -4.36 9.36 8.71
C THR A 110 -2.95 9.05 9.21
N LEU A 111 -2.08 10.07 9.22
CA LEU A 111 -0.70 9.98 9.70
C LEU A 111 -0.58 9.68 11.20
N THR A 112 -1.64 9.88 11.99
CA THR A 112 -1.62 9.51 13.42
C THR A 112 -1.61 8.00 13.67
N TRP A 113 -1.96 7.17 12.68
CA TRP A 113 -2.09 5.72 12.84
C TRP A 113 -1.49 4.89 11.70
N LEU A 114 -1.50 5.38 10.46
CA LEU A 114 -1.03 4.60 9.30
C LEU A 114 0.45 4.16 9.43
N PRO A 115 1.41 5.02 9.83
CA PRO A 115 2.81 4.60 9.94
C PRO A 115 3.02 3.44 10.93
N GLN A 116 2.34 3.48 12.08
CA GLN A 116 2.40 2.39 13.06
C GLN A 116 1.78 1.11 12.51
N LEU A 117 0.61 1.21 11.85
CA LEU A 117 -0.05 0.05 11.26
C LEU A 117 0.86 -0.61 10.22
N MET A 118 1.41 0.16 9.27
CA MET A 118 2.29 -0.33 8.22
C MET A 118 3.52 -1.04 8.80
N ALA A 119 4.16 -0.47 9.82
CA ALA A 119 5.29 -1.10 10.50
C ALA A 119 4.92 -2.37 11.28
N GLY A 120 3.69 -2.45 11.80
CA GLY A 120 3.19 -3.55 12.62
C GLY A 120 2.71 -4.77 11.82
N VAL A 121 2.27 -4.59 10.57
CA VAL A 121 1.83 -5.69 9.70
C VAL A 121 2.99 -6.34 8.94
N LEU A 122 4.06 -5.60 8.67
CA LEU A 122 5.20 -6.08 7.90
C LEU A 122 6.09 -7.05 8.69
N VAL A 123 6.56 -8.09 8.00
CA VAL A 123 7.70 -8.91 8.48
C VAL A 123 9.01 -8.12 8.34
N LYS A 124 10.06 -8.55 9.04
CA LYS A 124 11.42 -8.06 8.81
C LYS A 124 11.80 -8.20 7.34
N ASP A 125 12.46 -7.18 6.80
CA ASP A 125 12.82 -7.01 5.38
C ASP A 125 11.64 -6.83 4.40
N GLY A 126 10.39 -6.88 4.90
CA GLY A 126 9.19 -6.57 4.14
C GLY A 126 9.15 -5.11 3.65
N ILE A 127 8.37 -4.87 2.59
CA ILE A 127 8.34 -3.60 1.87
C ILE A 127 7.06 -2.82 2.17
N ALA A 128 7.20 -1.55 2.54
CA ALA A 128 6.09 -0.60 2.66
C ALA A 128 6.09 0.35 1.47
N VAL A 129 4.94 0.50 0.81
CA VAL A 129 4.71 1.49 -0.25
C VAL A 129 3.53 2.37 0.16
N SER A 130 3.67 3.69 0.13
CA SER A 130 2.56 4.56 0.50
C SER A 130 2.54 5.90 -0.23
N GLY A 131 1.33 6.43 -0.46
CA GLY A 131 1.11 7.81 -0.88
C GLY A 131 1.32 8.86 0.23
N LEU A 132 1.48 8.43 1.48
CA LEU A 132 1.76 9.28 2.65
C LEU A 132 3.09 8.88 3.31
N PRO A 133 3.83 9.81 3.94
CA PRO A 133 5.08 9.48 4.62
C PRO A 133 4.83 8.57 5.82
N LEU A 134 5.68 7.56 6.00
CA LEU A 134 5.57 6.58 7.09
C LEU A 134 6.71 6.75 8.11
N ASP A 135 6.78 7.92 8.74
CA ASP A 135 7.88 8.29 9.63
C ASP A 135 7.94 7.42 10.90
N ARG A 136 8.75 6.37 10.85
CA ARG A 136 8.93 5.37 11.91
C ARG A 136 10.37 4.87 11.95
N PRO A 137 10.97 4.69 13.15
CA PRO A 137 12.33 4.13 13.26
C PRO A 137 12.45 2.69 12.73
N GLU A 138 11.33 1.96 12.66
CA GLU A 138 11.23 0.59 12.13
C GLU A 138 11.29 0.53 10.58
N LEU A 139 11.03 1.65 9.89
CA LEU A 139 10.93 1.72 8.44
C LEU A 139 12.12 2.50 7.88
N ALA A 140 13.05 1.79 7.23
CA ALA A 140 14.18 2.41 6.57
C ALA A 140 13.77 2.86 5.15
N PRO A 141 13.92 4.14 4.78
CA PRO A 141 13.57 4.60 3.44
C PRO A 141 14.45 3.93 2.37
N LEU A 142 13.85 3.62 1.23
CA LEU A 142 14.54 3.13 0.03
C LEU A 142 14.48 4.19 -1.07
N ALA A 143 15.45 4.13 -1.98
CA ALA A 143 15.44 4.97 -3.16
C ALA A 143 14.24 4.64 -4.07
N LEU A 144 13.56 5.67 -4.56
CA LEU A 144 12.51 5.51 -5.56
C LEU A 144 13.14 5.13 -6.92
N PRO A 145 12.43 4.36 -7.77
CA PRO A 145 12.90 4.04 -9.10
C PRO A 145 13.02 5.31 -9.96
N ALA A 146 13.87 5.23 -10.99
CA ALA A 146 14.10 6.34 -11.91
C ALA A 146 12.78 6.85 -12.52
N GLY A 147 12.58 8.17 -12.52
CA GLY A 147 11.39 8.82 -13.06
C GLY A 147 10.28 9.08 -12.04
N VAL A 148 10.30 8.42 -10.87
CA VAL A 148 9.38 8.73 -9.77
C VAL A 148 9.95 9.86 -8.92
N LYS A 149 9.17 10.94 -8.79
CA LYS A 149 9.58 12.11 -7.98
C LYS A 149 9.28 11.89 -6.51
N GLU A 150 10.19 12.37 -5.67
CA GLU A 150 10.00 12.42 -4.22
C GLU A 150 8.80 13.28 -3.80
N GLY A 151 8.28 13.03 -2.59
CA GLY A 151 7.23 13.82 -1.94
C GLY A 151 5.80 13.47 -2.34
N ARG A 152 5.60 12.45 -3.19
CA ARG A 152 4.25 11.97 -3.60
C ARG A 152 4.00 10.50 -3.31
N TYR A 153 5.05 9.70 -3.34
CA TYR A 153 5.03 8.29 -3.00
C TYR A 153 6.31 7.97 -2.25
N TYR A 154 6.20 7.04 -1.32
CA TYR A 154 7.25 6.69 -0.39
C TYR A 154 7.43 5.18 -0.38
N LEU A 155 8.69 4.75 -0.29
CA LEU A 155 9.09 3.36 -0.31
C LEU A 155 10.02 3.10 0.86
N TYR A 156 9.74 2.05 1.63
CA TYR A 156 10.49 1.69 2.82
C TYR A 156 10.72 0.18 2.91
N ARG A 157 11.76 -0.20 3.65
CA ARG A 157 12.00 -1.57 4.12
C ARG A 157 11.83 -1.64 5.64
N ARG A 158 11.13 -2.65 6.12
CA ARG A 158 11.03 -2.98 7.55
C ARG A 158 12.37 -3.51 8.07
N ARG A 159 12.93 -2.87 9.09
CA ARG A 159 14.17 -3.31 9.76
C ARG A 159 13.99 -4.58 10.58
#